data_AF-A0A1I7WCB4-F1
#
_entry.id   AF-A0A1I7WCB4-F1
#
_cell.length_a   1.000
_cell.length_b   1.000
_cell.length_c   1.000
_cell.angle_alpha   90.00
_cell.angle_beta   90.00
_cell.angle_gamma   90.00
#
_symmetry.space_group_name_H-M   'P 1'
#
loop_
_entity.id
_entity.type
_entity.pdbx_description
1 polymer ?
#
loop_
_entity_poly.entity_id
_entity_poly.type
_entity_poly.pdbx_seq_one_letter_code
_entity_poly.pdbx_strand_id
1 'polypeptide(L)'
;MPSIVEQLIDMGFAKERAEKAYSLAGDSLEAAMDWLISHEDDDIVVSTEKESVEMDSKVVVNEHIQSSYKCNDCNELFRDENGMMWHNIKSGHESFSETTETITPLTPEELEQKSTELRKRIKTARAQREENERKEQV
;
A
#
# COMPACT_ATOMS: atom_id res chain seq x y z
N MET A 1 -35.37 18.10 4.06
CA MET A 1 -34.19 18.14 3.18
C MET A 1 -33.14 17.30 3.89
N PRO A 2 -32.69 16.17 3.33
CA PRO A 2 -31.58 15.43 3.93
C PRO A 2 -30.39 16.36 4.06
N SER A 3 -29.71 16.32 5.19
CA SER A 3 -28.48 17.09 5.37
C SER A 3 -27.41 16.60 4.40
N ILE A 4 -26.47 17.48 4.02
CA ILE A 4 -25.35 17.12 3.14
C ILE A 4 -24.55 15.95 3.74
N VAL A 5 -24.44 15.90 5.07
CA VAL A 5 -23.84 14.78 5.80
C VAL A 5 -24.62 13.48 5.58
N GLU A 6 -25.96 13.48 5.67
CA GLU A 6 -26.78 12.29 5.39
C GLU A 6 -26.67 11.86 3.92
N GLN A 7 -26.61 12.80 2.98
CA GLN A 7 -26.42 12.47 1.56
C GLN A 7 -25.05 11.80 1.32
N LEU A 8 -24.00 12.26 2.00
CA LEU A 8 -22.68 11.64 1.94
C LEU A 8 -22.69 10.24 2.61
N ILE A 9 -23.44 10.06 3.69
CA ILE A 9 -23.61 8.74 4.32
C ILE A 9 -24.34 7.77 3.39
N ASP A 10 -25.42 8.20 2.74
CA ASP A 10 -26.14 7.41 1.73
C ASP A 10 -25.26 7.06 0.52
N MET A 11 -24.27 7.91 0.20
CA MET A 11 -23.26 7.64 -0.84
C MET A 11 -22.17 6.66 -0.38
N GLY A 12 -22.14 6.28 0.90
CA GLY A 12 -21.17 5.33 1.46
C GLY A 12 -19.97 5.97 2.16
N PHE A 13 -19.99 7.28 2.44
CA PHE A 13 -18.97 7.93 3.24
C PHE A 13 -19.25 7.77 4.73
N ALA A 14 -18.21 7.53 5.54
CA ALA A 14 -18.36 7.44 6.99
C ALA A 14 -18.89 8.76 7.56
N LYS A 15 -19.86 8.66 8.49
CA LYS A 15 -20.51 9.81 9.12
C LYS A 15 -19.53 10.83 9.68
N GLU A 16 -18.52 10.39 10.43
CA GLU A 16 -17.51 11.28 11.02
C GLU A 16 -16.68 12.02 9.96
N ARG A 17 -16.35 11.36 8.84
CA ARG A 17 -15.67 11.99 7.71
C ARG A 17 -16.58 12.98 7.00
N ALA A 18 -17.84 12.63 6.77
CA ALA A 18 -18.82 13.52 6.16
C ALA A 18 -19.08 14.77 7.02
N GLU A 19 -19.15 14.64 8.34
CA GLU A 19 -19.27 15.77 9.28
C GLU A 19 -18.02 16.65 9.27
N LYS A 20 -16.84 16.05 9.21
CA LYS A 20 -15.56 16.77 9.13
C LYS A 20 -15.38 17.50 7.80
N ALA A 21 -15.74 16.85 6.70
CA ALA A 21 -15.71 17.43 5.37
C ALA A 21 -16.71 18.58 5.23
N TYR A 22 -17.92 18.41 5.73
CA TYR A 22 -18.91 19.48 5.78
C TYR A 22 -18.45 20.65 6.64
N SER A 23 -17.79 20.38 7.78
CA SER A 23 -17.25 21.42 8.65
C SER A 23 -16.07 22.19 8.05
N LEU A 24 -15.28 21.56 7.17
CA LEU A 24 -14.07 22.15 6.58
C LEU A 24 -14.30 22.74 5.19
N ALA A 25 -15.11 22.08 4.36
CA ALA A 25 -15.38 22.46 2.99
C ALA A 25 -16.61 23.38 2.83
N GLY A 26 -17.55 23.37 3.78
CA GLY A 26 -18.69 24.30 3.84
C GLY A 26 -20.03 23.72 3.41
N ASP A 27 -20.97 24.61 3.05
CA ASP A 27 -22.40 24.31 2.84
C ASP A 27 -22.73 23.58 1.53
N SER A 28 -21.73 23.14 0.77
CA SER A 28 -21.91 22.50 -0.52
C SER A 28 -21.50 21.02 -0.49
N LEU A 29 -22.36 20.16 -1.05
CA LEU A 29 -22.12 18.73 -1.21
C LEU A 29 -20.87 18.45 -2.04
N GLU A 30 -20.68 19.17 -3.15
CA GLU A 30 -19.52 19.00 -4.04
C GLU A 30 -18.21 19.38 -3.35
N ALA A 31 -18.22 20.43 -2.52
CA ALA A 31 -17.03 20.85 -1.76
C ALA A 31 -16.67 19.82 -0.67
N ALA A 32 -17.68 19.32 0.05
CA ALA A 32 -17.47 18.26 1.03
C ALA A 32 -16.98 16.97 0.37
N MET A 33 -17.49 16.62 -0.80
CA MET A 33 -17.03 15.47 -1.58
C MET A 33 -15.59 15.64 -2.10
N ASP A 34 -15.22 16.80 -2.63
CA ASP A 34 -13.85 17.11 -3.06
C ASP A 34 -12.85 17.06 -1.89
N TRP A 35 -13.26 17.52 -0.70
CA TRP A 35 -12.45 17.43 0.50
C TRP A 35 -12.28 15.97 0.96
N LEU A 36 -13.36 15.17 0.90
CA LEU A 36 -13.32 13.74 1.20
C LEU A 36 -12.40 12.99 0.25
N ILE A 37 -12.40 13.33 -1.04
CA ILE A 37 -11.57 12.72 -2.07
C ILE A 37 -10.12 13.18 -1.96
N SER A 38 -9.87 14.46 -1.63
CA SER A 38 -8.52 14.97 -1.44
C SER A 38 -7.86 14.51 -0.14
N HIS A 39 -8.66 14.13 0.87
CA HIS A 39 -8.21 13.61 2.17
C HIS A 39 -8.56 12.13 2.35
N GLU A 40 -8.83 11.40 1.26
CA GLU A 40 -9.05 9.95 1.30
C GLU A 40 -7.77 9.17 1.66
N ASP A 41 -6.61 9.80 1.49
CA ASP A 41 -5.26 9.26 1.77
C ASP A 41 -4.76 9.57 3.21
N ASP A 42 -5.42 10.48 3.94
CA ASP A 42 -5.10 10.82 5.34
C ASP A 42 -5.96 9.94 6.27
N ASP A 43 -5.62 8.66 6.38
CA ASP A 43 -6.17 7.73 7.36
C ASP A 43 -5.66 8.08 8.77
N ILE A 44 -6.24 9.13 9.33
CA ILE A 44 -6.14 9.42 10.77
C ILE A 44 -6.94 8.35 11.50
N VAL A 45 -6.20 7.37 12.01
CA VAL A 45 -6.61 6.48 13.08
C VAL A 45 -7.23 7.29 14.23
N VAL A 46 -8.56 7.28 14.35
CA VAL A 46 -9.22 7.56 15.62
C VAL A 46 -9.94 6.30 16.05
N SER A 47 -9.21 5.50 16.82
CA SER A 47 -9.77 4.51 17.71
C SER A 47 -10.67 5.21 18.74
N THR A 48 -11.99 5.15 18.56
CA THR A 48 -12.93 5.16 19.70
C THR A 48 -14.17 4.32 19.36
N GLU A 49 -14.06 3.03 19.67
CA GLU A 49 -15.07 2.20 20.32
C GLU A 49 -16.54 2.66 20.21
N LYS A 50 -17.30 2.06 19.28
CA LYS A 50 -18.65 1.52 19.54
C LYS A 50 -19.18 0.68 18.39
N GLU A 51 -19.15 -0.63 18.67
CA GLU A 51 -20.06 -1.70 18.29
C GLU A 51 -21.01 -1.50 17.08
N SER A 52 -20.84 -2.43 16.14
CA SER A 52 -21.88 -3.14 15.36
C SER A 52 -21.78 -2.91 13.85
N VAL A 53 -21.28 -3.97 13.19
CA VAL A 53 -21.64 -4.53 11.87
C VAL A 53 -21.88 -3.51 10.74
N GLU A 54 -21.19 -3.56 9.60
CA GLU A 54 -21.29 -4.64 8.61
C GLU A 54 -20.11 -4.63 7.62
N MET A 55 -19.94 -5.80 7.04
CA MET A 55 -19.13 -6.16 5.88
C MET A 55 -19.51 -5.36 4.62
N ASP A 56 -18.55 -4.68 3.99
CA ASP A 56 -18.33 -4.85 2.55
C ASP A 56 -16.90 -4.47 2.13
N SER A 57 -16.43 -5.20 1.14
CA SER A 57 -15.05 -5.34 0.73
C SER A 57 -14.52 -4.10 -0.01
N LYS A 58 -13.44 -3.48 0.48
CA LYS A 58 -12.50 -2.81 -0.43
C LYS A 58 -11.06 -3.02 0.01
N VAL A 59 -10.37 -3.72 -0.88
CA VAL A 59 -8.94 -3.97 -0.98
C VAL A 59 -8.13 -2.74 -0.56
N VAL A 60 -7.31 -2.90 0.48
CA VAL A 60 -6.21 -1.98 0.82
C VAL A 60 -4.91 -2.74 0.62
N VAL A 61 -4.16 -2.32 -0.40
CA VAL A 61 -2.76 -2.71 -0.58
C VAL A 61 -1.94 -1.90 0.43
N ASN A 62 -1.69 -2.58 1.56
CA ASN A 62 -0.43 -2.62 2.27
C ASN A 62 -0.05 -1.46 3.20
N GLU A 63 -0.65 -1.46 4.40
CA GLU A 63 0.06 -1.11 5.64
C GLU A 63 -0.39 -1.97 6.83
N HIS A 64 -0.29 -3.30 6.67
CA HIS A 64 -0.04 -4.25 7.77
C HIS A 64 0.33 -5.61 7.14
N ILE A 65 1.63 -5.92 6.99
CA ILE A 65 2.01 -7.34 6.84
C ILE A 65 1.98 -7.89 8.25
N GLN A 66 0.77 -8.25 8.70
CA GLN A 66 0.48 -8.58 10.09
C GLN A 66 0.99 -9.99 10.48
N SER A 67 1.38 -10.81 9.51
CA SER A 67 2.02 -12.11 9.73
C SER A 67 2.87 -12.51 8.51
N SER A 68 4.20 -12.54 8.67
CA SER A 68 5.06 -13.19 7.67
C SER A 68 5.24 -14.66 8.07
N TYR A 69 5.25 -15.57 7.08
CA TYR A 69 5.32 -17.01 7.35
C TYR A 69 6.65 -17.57 6.86
N LYS A 70 7.35 -18.30 7.73
CA LYS A 70 8.65 -18.91 7.42
C LYS A 70 8.52 -20.42 7.34
N CYS A 71 9.00 -21.04 6.27
CA CYS A 71 9.13 -22.49 6.21
C CYS A 71 10.32 -22.96 7.05
N ASN A 72 10.15 -23.90 7.98
CA ASN A 72 11.26 -24.41 8.81
C ASN A 72 12.15 -25.42 8.07
N ASP A 73 11.62 -26.09 7.04
CA ASP A 73 12.38 -27.09 6.27
C ASP A 73 13.34 -26.46 5.25
N CYS A 74 12.97 -25.29 4.69
CA CYS A 74 13.76 -24.60 3.66
C CYS A 74 14.16 -23.17 4.02
N ASN A 75 13.70 -22.67 5.17
CA ASN A 75 14.01 -21.34 5.69
C ASN A 75 13.63 -20.18 4.73
N GLU A 76 12.69 -20.42 3.81
CA GLU A 76 12.13 -19.43 2.89
C GLU A 76 11.01 -18.64 3.59
N LEU A 77 11.00 -17.31 3.37
CA LEU A 77 10.08 -16.36 4.00
C LEU A 77 9.04 -15.92 2.99
N PHE A 78 7.77 -16.03 3.39
CA PHE A 78 6.62 -15.67 2.57
C PHE A 78 5.89 -14.48 3.17
N ARG A 79 5.50 -13.56 2.29
CA ARG A 79 4.79 -12.34 2.62
C ARG A 79 3.31 -12.57 2.97
N ASP A 80 2.74 -13.68 2.49
CA ASP A 80 1.31 -13.92 2.48
C ASP A 80 0.99 -15.42 2.52
N GLU A 81 -0.21 -15.77 2.98
CA GLU A 81 -0.69 -17.16 3.09
C GLU A 81 -0.74 -17.85 1.71
N ASN A 82 -1.06 -17.11 0.64
CA ASN A 82 -1.05 -17.63 -0.72
C ASN A 82 0.36 -18.09 -1.18
N GLY A 83 1.42 -17.42 -0.71
CA GLY A 83 2.80 -17.84 -0.99
C GLY A 83 3.16 -19.14 -0.26
N MET A 84 2.70 -19.27 0.98
CA MET A 84 2.84 -20.49 1.79
C MET A 84 2.14 -21.69 1.14
N MET A 85 0.86 -21.52 0.72
CA MET A 85 0.10 -22.60 0.08
C MET A 85 0.76 -23.10 -1.20
N TRP A 86 1.29 -22.20 -2.02
CA TRP A 86 1.99 -22.59 -3.24
C TRP A 86 3.28 -23.37 -2.94
N HIS A 87 4.06 -22.94 -1.94
CA HIS A 87 5.26 -23.67 -1.51
C HIS A 87 4.93 -25.05 -0.94
N ASN A 88 3.83 -25.17 -0.20
CA ASN A 88 3.34 -26.45 0.29
C ASN A 88 3.03 -27.41 -0.87
N ILE A 89 2.28 -26.97 -1.89
CA ILE A 89 1.95 -27.81 -3.06
C ILE A 89 3.20 -28.20 -3.87
N LYS A 90 4.15 -27.27 -4.02
CA LYS A 90 5.32 -27.47 -4.87
C LYS A 90 6.42 -28.29 -4.19
N SER A 91 6.65 -28.02 -2.91
CA SER A 91 7.77 -28.55 -2.14
C SER A 91 7.35 -29.61 -1.13
N GLY A 92 6.06 -29.74 -0.82
CA GLY A 92 5.53 -30.66 0.20
C GLY A 92 5.91 -30.27 1.62
N HIS A 93 6.37 -29.03 1.83
CA HIS A 93 6.76 -28.56 3.15
C HIS A 93 5.54 -27.97 3.87
N GLU A 94 5.23 -28.52 5.03
CA GLU A 94 4.07 -28.18 5.85
C GLU A 94 4.44 -27.53 7.20
N SER A 95 5.74 -27.48 7.54
CA SER A 95 6.22 -26.85 8.78
C SER A 95 6.44 -25.35 8.57
N PHE A 96 5.43 -24.54 8.90
CA PHE A 96 5.51 -23.08 8.84
C PHE A 96 5.47 -22.45 10.24
N SER A 97 6.37 -21.49 10.48
CA SER A 97 6.39 -20.64 11.68
C SER A 97 5.93 -19.23 11.30
N GLU A 98 4.89 -18.75 11.96
CA GLU A 98 4.44 -17.36 11.84
C GLU A 98 5.41 -16.46 12.60
N THR A 99 6.07 -15.54 11.89
CA THR A 99 7.06 -14.62 12.48
C THR A 99 6.61 -13.19 12.22
N THR A 100 6.31 -12.44 13.28
CA THR A 100 5.98 -11.00 13.23
C THR A 100 7.24 -10.13 13.10
N GLU A 101 8.28 -10.62 12.41
CA GLU A 101 9.45 -9.80 12.13
C GLU A 101 9.09 -8.84 11.00
N THR A 102 8.72 -7.64 11.43
CA THR A 102 8.59 -6.44 10.62
C THR A 102 9.77 -6.36 9.67
N ILE A 103 9.49 -6.52 8.38
CA ILE A 103 10.43 -6.11 7.34
C ILE A 103 10.60 -4.61 7.55
N THR A 104 11.73 -4.21 8.13
CA THR A 104 12.08 -2.80 8.30
C THR A 104 12.00 -2.14 6.91
N PRO A 105 11.11 -1.17 6.70
CA PRO A 105 11.13 -0.39 5.47
C PRO A 105 12.50 0.26 5.38
N LEU A 106 13.19 0.06 4.25
CA LEU A 106 14.53 0.61 4.02
C LEU A 106 14.55 2.08 4.44
N THR A 107 15.55 2.42 5.25
CA THR A 107 15.84 3.79 5.63
C THR A 107 15.88 4.69 4.39
N PRO A 108 15.39 5.94 4.48
CA PRO A 108 15.31 6.86 3.34
C PRO A 108 16.68 7.10 2.66
N GLU A 109 17.78 6.85 3.37
CA GLU A 109 19.15 6.98 2.88
C GLU A 109 19.54 5.90 1.84
N GLU A 110 19.12 4.65 2.04
CA GLU A 110 19.45 3.53 1.15
C GLU A 110 18.68 3.58 -0.18
N LEU A 111 17.48 4.14 -0.17
CA LEU A 111 16.66 4.34 -1.37
C LEU A 111 17.31 5.37 -2.31
N GLU A 112 17.88 6.44 -1.75
CA GLU A 112 18.56 7.47 -2.53
C GLU A 112 19.88 6.94 -3.11
N GLN A 113 20.66 6.16 -2.35
CA GLN A 113 21.85 5.48 -2.87
C GLN A 113 21.51 4.55 -4.03
N LYS A 114 20.46 3.75 -3.91
CA LYS A 114 20.02 2.86 -5.00
C LYS A 114 19.53 3.65 -6.22
N SER A 115 18.88 4.79 -6.02
CA SER A 115 18.45 5.67 -7.11
C SER A 115 19.64 6.30 -7.86
N THR A 116 20.69 6.70 -7.14
CA THR A 116 21.89 7.28 -7.74
C THR A 116 22.72 6.22 -8.46
N GLU A 117 22.83 5.02 -7.90
CA GLU A 117 23.47 3.88 -8.55
C GLU A 117 22.73 3.44 -9.83
N LEU A 118 21.40 3.36 -9.78
CA LEU A 118 20.57 3.05 -10.96
C LEU A 118 20.74 4.12 -12.05
N ARG A 119 20.70 5.42 -11.70
CA ARG A 119 20.95 6.51 -12.65
C ARG A 119 22.35 6.45 -13.26
N LYS A 120 23.37 6.13 -12.45
CA LYS A 120 24.74 5.95 -12.93
C LYS A 120 24.81 4.80 -13.92
N ARG A 121 24.23 3.64 -13.60
CA ARG A 121 24.24 2.45 -14.46
C ARG A 121 23.49 2.66 -15.78
N ILE A 122 22.38 3.39 -15.77
CA ILE A 122 21.67 3.79 -17.00
C ILE A 122 22.54 4.71 -17.86
N LYS A 123 23.23 5.67 -17.25
CA LYS A 123 24.12 6.60 -17.98
C LYS A 123 25.31 5.86 -18.61
N THR A 124 25.95 4.94 -17.88
CA THR A 124 27.06 4.14 -18.43
C THR A 124 26.57 3.25 -19.56
N ALA A 125 25.43 2.56 -19.39
CA ALA A 125 24.87 1.71 -20.42
C ALA A 125 24.49 2.49 -21.69
N ARG A 126 23.95 3.70 -21.55
CA ARG A 126 23.61 4.57 -22.68
C ARG A 126 24.87 5.04 -23.43
N ALA A 127 25.90 5.47 -22.71
CA ALA A 127 27.17 5.88 -23.32
C ALA A 127 27.87 4.70 -24.01
N GLN A 128 27.85 3.53 -23.39
CA GLN A 128 28.45 2.31 -23.95
C GLN A 128 27.71 1.84 -25.20
N ARG A 129 26.37 1.97 -25.24
CA ARG A 129 25.57 1.69 -26.43
C ARG A 129 25.90 2.66 -27.56
N GLU A 130 25.93 3.97 -27.27
CA GLU A 130 26.26 5.00 -28.27
C GLU A 130 27.67 4.82 -28.83
N GLU A 131 28.65 4.44 -27.99
CA GLU A 131 30.01 4.15 -28.45
C GLU A 131 30.08 2.87 -29.29
N ASN A 132 29.31 1.83 -28.95
CA ASN A 132 29.23 0.61 -29.75
C ASN A 132 28.58 0.88 -31.10
N GLU A 133 27.45 1.62 -31.13
CA GLU A 133 26.79 2.06 -32.37
C GLU A 133 27.73 2.92 -33.24
N ARG A 134 28.54 3.78 -32.63
CA ARG A 134 29.57 4.56 -33.34
C ARG A 134 30.70 3.69 -33.89
N LYS A 135 31.07 2.61 -33.20
CA LYS A 135 32.09 1.64 -33.66
C LYS A 135 31.56 0.71 -34.75
N GLU A 136 30.27 0.40 -34.74
CA GLU A 136 29.61 -0.46 -35.74
C GLU A 136 29.26 0.29 -37.03
N GLN A 137 29.18 1.64 -36.99
CA GLN A 137 28.95 2.50 -38.17
C GLN A 137 30.24 2.98 -38.88
N VAL A 138 31.42 2.53 -38.43
CA VAL A 138 32.75 2.79 -39.05
C VAL A 138 33.30 1.51 -39.66
#